data_AF-A0A524FSJ7-F1
#
_entry.id   AF-A0A524FSJ7-F1
#
_cell.length_a   1.000
_cell.length_b   1.000
_cell.length_c   1.000
_cell.angle_alpha   90.00
_cell.angle_beta   90.00
_cell.angle_gamma   90.00
#
_symmetry.space_group_name_H-M   'P 1'
#
loop_
_entity.id
_entity.type
_entity.pdbx_description
1 polymer ?
#
loop_
_entity_poly.entity_id
_entity_poly.type
_entity_poly.pdbx_seq_one_letter_code
_entity_poly.pdbx_strand_id
1 'polypeptide(L)'
;MSDKELEAYAKEQINAVAYADDVHTCNHFRCSKCEQVVPVSLLISYSEACDDARPAQDFAGTVYGTCGKCGSTDSLFGIIRGSYLETEEEHPVCSCGSNSFFVCMCERYEGAQGLQGFFDEGVLVGKCSKCGSLRTFLFTD
;
A
#
# COMPACT_ATOMS: atom_id res chain seq x y z
N MET A 1 -0.84 -16.81 -1.05
CA MET A 1 -1.05 -17.02 0.40
C MET A 1 -1.53 -15.70 0.96
N SER A 2 -2.60 -15.71 1.75
CA SER A 2 -3.03 -14.54 2.53
C SER A 2 -2.13 -14.48 3.77
N ASP A 3 -1.37 -13.39 3.93
CA ASP A 3 -0.61 -13.13 5.15
C ASP A 3 -1.53 -12.40 6.13
N LYS A 4 -2.23 -13.19 6.96
CA LYS A 4 -3.23 -12.71 7.92
C LYS A 4 -2.68 -11.68 8.90
N GLU A 5 -1.39 -11.75 9.23
CA GLU A 5 -0.75 -10.80 10.13
C GLU A 5 -0.63 -9.43 9.46
N LEU A 6 -0.21 -9.40 8.19
CA LEU A 6 -0.13 -8.17 7.41
C LEU A 6 -1.52 -7.55 7.16
N GLU A 7 -2.53 -8.37 6.89
CA GLU A 7 -3.92 -7.91 6.72
C GLU A 7 -4.50 -7.34 8.02
N ALA A 8 -4.24 -7.98 9.15
CA ALA A 8 -4.69 -7.49 10.45
C ALA A 8 -4.03 -6.15 10.79
N TYR A 9 -2.72 -6.03 10.55
CA TYR A 9 -1.99 -4.77 10.71
C TYR A 9 -2.56 -3.67 9.81
N ALA A 10 -2.83 -3.96 8.53
CA ALA A 10 -3.44 -3.00 7.61
C ALA A 10 -4.79 -2.47 8.14
N LYS A 11 -5.66 -3.38 8.59
CA LYS A 11 -6.99 -3.03 9.15
C LYS A 11 -6.90 -2.22 10.44
N GLU A 12 -5.87 -2.42 11.25
CA GLU A 12 -5.61 -1.59 12.42
C GLU A 12 -5.29 -0.15 12.02
N GLN A 13 -4.53 0.06 10.94
CA GLN A 13 -4.14 1.40 10.50
C GLN A 13 -5.33 2.25 10.02
N ILE A 14 -6.32 1.64 9.38
CA ILE A 14 -7.57 2.29 8.93
C ILE A 14 -8.72 2.16 9.94
N ASN A 15 -8.40 1.85 11.20
CA ASN A 15 -9.36 1.71 12.30
C ASN A 15 -10.61 0.88 11.96
N ALA A 16 -10.44 -0.25 11.25
CA ALA A 16 -11.55 -1.03 10.69
C ALA A 16 -12.58 -1.48 11.74
N VAL A 17 -12.17 -1.62 13.01
CA VAL A 17 -13.04 -1.99 14.14
C VAL A 17 -14.11 -0.93 14.41
N ALA A 18 -13.80 0.36 14.24
CA ALA A 18 -14.77 1.43 14.41
C ALA A 18 -15.82 1.45 13.28
N TYR A 19 -15.53 0.80 12.15
CA TYR A 19 -16.35 0.77 10.95
C TYR A 19 -16.71 -0.68 10.59
N ALA A 20 -17.34 -1.39 11.53
CA ALA A 20 -17.63 -2.81 11.40
C ALA A 20 -18.62 -3.16 10.26
N ASP A 21 -19.45 -2.19 9.85
CA ASP A 21 -20.42 -2.35 8.76
C ASP A 21 -19.81 -2.07 7.37
N ASP A 22 -18.60 -1.50 7.31
CA ASP A 22 -17.88 -1.22 6.08
C ASP A 22 -17.22 -2.49 5.51
N VAL A 23 -16.91 -2.44 4.22
CA VAL A 23 -16.19 -3.51 3.53
C VAL A 23 -14.70 -3.18 3.50
N HIS A 24 -13.90 -4.08 4.07
CA HIS A 24 -12.44 -3.93 4.17
C HIS A 24 -11.74 -4.96 3.29
N THR A 25 -11.23 -4.55 2.13
CA THR A 25 -10.55 -5.43 1.18
C THR A 25 -9.05 -5.26 1.23
N CYS A 26 -8.33 -6.31 1.63
CA CYS A 26 -6.88 -6.31 1.66
C CYS A 26 -6.32 -7.12 0.47
N ASN A 27 -5.72 -6.43 -0.49
CA ASN A 27 -5.15 -6.96 -1.72
C ASN A 27 -3.63 -7.06 -1.61
N HIS A 28 -3.11 -8.29 -1.59
CA HIS A 28 -1.67 -8.55 -1.65
C HIS A 28 -1.14 -8.35 -3.07
N PHE A 29 0.03 -7.74 -3.19
CA PHE A 29 0.68 -7.65 -4.48
C PHE A 29 1.05 -9.02 -5.03
N ARG A 30 0.58 -9.30 -6.25
CA ARG A 30 0.94 -10.49 -7.02
C ARG A 30 1.70 -10.03 -8.26
N CYS A 31 2.94 -10.49 -8.41
CA CYS A 31 3.73 -10.18 -9.59
C CYS A 31 3.04 -10.68 -10.86
N SER A 32 2.88 -9.81 -11.86
CA SER A 32 2.19 -10.12 -13.12
C SER A 32 2.87 -11.23 -13.93
N LYS A 33 4.19 -11.35 -13.81
CA LYS A 33 5.01 -12.35 -14.54
C LYS A 33 5.11 -13.69 -13.80
N CYS A 34 5.24 -13.65 -12.48
CA CYS A 34 5.35 -14.87 -11.67
C CYS A 34 3.99 -15.44 -11.29
N GLU A 35 2.93 -14.64 -11.38
CA GLU A 35 1.57 -14.92 -10.89
C GLU A 35 1.53 -15.34 -9.41
N GLN A 36 2.53 -14.89 -8.64
CA GLN A 36 2.75 -15.27 -7.24
C GLN A 36 2.90 -14.02 -6.37
N VAL A 37 2.47 -14.13 -5.12
CA VAL A 37 2.80 -13.17 -4.06
C VAL A 37 4.25 -13.42 -3.67
N VAL A 38 5.09 -12.42 -3.88
CA VAL A 38 6.54 -12.47 -3.66
C VAL A 38 7.00 -11.16 -3.03
N PRO A 39 8.12 -11.16 -2.30
CA PRO A 39 8.70 -9.91 -1.84
C PRO A 39 9.07 -8.98 -3.01
N VAL A 40 8.86 -7.69 -2.82
CA VAL A 40 9.21 -6.64 -3.76
C VAL A 40 10.05 -5.57 -3.11
N SER A 41 10.88 -4.90 -3.90
CA SER A 41 11.40 -3.57 -3.54
C SER A 41 10.49 -2.50 -4.09
N LEU A 42 10.23 -1.47 -3.28
CA LEU A 42 9.33 -0.38 -3.63
C LEU A 42 10.10 0.84 -4.15
N LEU A 43 9.48 1.54 -5.10
CA LEU A 43 9.73 2.93 -5.44
C LEU A 43 8.39 3.66 -5.32
N ILE A 44 8.33 4.64 -4.45
CA ILE A 44 7.13 5.49 -4.27
C ILE A 44 7.45 6.83 -4.90
N SER A 45 6.73 7.17 -5.95
CA SER A 45 6.82 8.46 -6.62
C SER A 45 5.68 9.34 -6.14
N TYR A 46 5.98 10.54 -5.65
CA TYR A 46 5.01 11.48 -5.11
C TYR A 46 4.82 12.65 -6.07
N SER A 47 3.57 13.07 -6.25
CA SER A 47 3.22 14.28 -7.01
C SER A 47 3.13 15.50 -6.12
N GLU A 48 3.18 16.70 -6.72
CA GLU A 48 2.99 17.97 -6.00
C GLU A 48 1.63 18.12 -5.31
N ALA A 49 0.64 17.27 -5.64
CA ALA A 49 -0.65 17.24 -4.99
C ALA A 49 -0.70 16.31 -3.75
N CYS A 50 0.41 15.66 -3.43
CA CYS A 50 0.52 14.80 -2.26
C CYS A 50 0.72 15.64 -0.99
N ASP A 51 0.22 15.13 0.14
CA ASP A 51 0.62 15.59 1.46
C ASP A 51 2.13 15.42 1.69
N ASP A 52 2.71 16.36 2.45
CA ASP A 52 4.12 16.38 2.84
C ASP A 52 4.45 15.41 3.99
N ALA A 53 3.46 14.87 4.71
CA ALA A 53 3.69 13.92 5.80
C ALA A 53 4.28 12.60 5.29
N ARG A 54 5.03 11.89 6.16
CA ARG A 54 5.60 10.58 5.86
C ARG A 54 5.35 9.64 7.06
N PRO A 55 4.47 8.64 6.96
CA PRO A 55 3.68 8.27 5.78
C PRO A 55 2.68 9.37 5.38
N ALA A 56 2.51 9.58 4.06
CA ALA A 56 1.53 10.53 3.53
C ALA A 56 0.13 10.13 3.99
N GLN A 57 -0.65 11.07 4.50
CA GLN A 57 -2.04 10.84 4.91
C GLN A 57 -2.98 10.88 3.70
N ASP A 58 -2.63 11.70 2.72
CA ASP A 58 -3.38 11.86 1.47
C ASP A 58 -2.41 11.72 0.28
N PHE A 59 -2.19 10.47 -0.14
CA PHE A 59 -1.23 10.14 -1.18
C PHE A 59 -1.73 10.50 -2.58
N ALA A 60 -0.87 11.22 -3.32
CA ALA A 60 -1.00 11.39 -4.76
C ALA A 60 0.32 11.09 -5.46
N GLY A 61 0.31 10.16 -6.41
CA GLY A 61 1.50 9.68 -7.10
C GLY A 61 1.36 8.21 -7.52
N THR A 62 2.50 7.55 -7.78
CA THR A 62 2.53 6.16 -8.25
C THR A 62 3.48 5.31 -7.41
N VAL A 63 3.02 4.13 -7.01
CA VAL A 63 3.87 3.13 -6.36
C VAL A 63 4.24 2.06 -7.35
N TYR A 64 5.54 1.80 -7.45
CA TYR A 64 6.12 0.75 -8.28
C TYR A 64 6.71 -0.35 -7.39
N GLY A 65 6.59 -1.59 -7.87
CA GLY A 65 7.16 -2.75 -7.20
C GLY A 65 8.04 -3.55 -8.14
N THR A 66 9.29 -3.77 -7.76
CA THR A 66 10.20 -4.68 -8.46
C THR A 66 10.18 -6.05 -7.81
N CYS A 67 9.78 -7.06 -8.59
CA CYS A 67 9.69 -8.44 -8.16
C CYS A 67 11.04 -9.01 -7.71
N GLY A 68 11.15 -9.44 -6.46
CA GLY A 68 12.37 -10.05 -5.92
C GLY A 68 12.72 -11.42 -6.50
N LYS A 69 11.82 -12.02 -7.31
CA LYS A 69 12.02 -13.33 -7.95
C LYS A 69 12.45 -13.23 -9.42
N CYS A 70 11.76 -12.42 -10.22
CA CYS A 70 12.02 -12.31 -11.67
C CYS A 70 12.53 -10.93 -12.12
N GLY A 71 12.62 -9.96 -11.21
CA GLY A 71 13.14 -8.62 -11.49
C GLY A 71 12.21 -7.72 -12.32
N SER A 72 10.98 -8.16 -12.65
CA SER A 72 10.03 -7.30 -13.36
C SER A 72 9.55 -6.18 -12.44
N THR A 73 9.46 -4.97 -12.98
CA THR A 73 8.89 -3.81 -12.29
C THR A 73 7.53 -3.52 -12.90
N ASP A 74 6.50 -3.44 -12.06
CA ASP A 74 5.14 -3.07 -12.44
C ASP A 74 4.65 -1.93 -11.52
N SER A 75 3.69 -1.13 -11.99
CA SER A 75 2.93 -0.24 -11.11
C SER A 75 2.02 -1.08 -10.22
N LEU A 76 2.10 -0.84 -8.91
CA LEU A 76 1.27 -1.51 -7.91
C LEU A 76 -0.09 -0.84 -7.81
N PHE A 77 -0.07 0.49 -7.70
CA PHE A 77 -1.23 1.36 -7.77
C PHE A 77 -0.74 2.80 -8.01
N GLY A 78 -1.67 3.70 -8.32
CA GLY A 78 -1.41 5.14 -8.36
C GLY A 78 -2.67 5.95 -8.19
N ILE A 79 -2.53 7.14 -7.61
CA ILE A 79 -3.58 8.14 -7.48
C ILE A 79 -3.11 9.39 -8.23
N ILE A 80 -3.75 9.63 -9.38
CA ILE A 80 -3.43 10.78 -10.23
C ILE A 80 -4.43 11.88 -9.97
N ARG A 81 -3.99 12.95 -9.31
CA ARG A 81 -4.78 14.16 -9.10
C ARG A 81 -4.40 15.16 -10.19
N GLY A 82 -5.32 15.45 -11.11
CA GLY A 82 -5.09 16.44 -12.17
C GLY A 82 -3.85 16.15 -13.03
N SER A 83 -3.09 17.21 -13.35
CA SER A 83 -1.88 17.15 -14.19
C SER A 83 -0.61 17.55 -13.45
N TYR A 84 -0.56 17.32 -12.13
CA TYR A 84 0.62 17.57 -11.32
C TYR A 84 1.75 16.58 -11.68
N LEU A 85 2.97 17.10 -11.72
CA LEU A 85 4.15 16.28 -11.97
C LEU A 85 4.52 15.47 -10.73
N GLU A 86 5.09 14.29 -10.96
CA GLU A 86 5.79 13.54 -9.92
C GLU A 86 7.19 14.14 -9.71
N THR A 87 7.52 14.48 -8.46
CA THR A 87 8.67 15.32 -8.12
C THR A 87 9.60 14.69 -7.10
N GLU A 88 9.09 13.78 -6.25
CA GLU A 88 9.88 13.11 -5.22
C GLU A 88 9.81 11.60 -5.34
N GLU A 89 10.92 10.93 -5.03
CA GLU A 89 11.03 9.47 -5.03
C GLU A 89 11.50 8.97 -3.66
N GLU A 90 10.78 8.01 -3.08
CA GLU A 90 11.20 7.26 -1.90
C GLU A 90 11.49 5.80 -2.26
N HIS A 91 12.60 5.29 -1.74
CA HIS A 91 12.94 3.87 -1.74
C HIS A 91 12.91 3.33 -0.32
N PRO A 92 11.77 2.76 0.14
CA PRO A 92 11.66 2.31 1.52
C PRO A 92 12.70 1.24 1.87
N VAL A 93 13.40 1.45 2.98
CA VAL A 93 14.32 0.49 3.60
C VAL A 93 13.85 0.18 5.01
N CYS A 94 13.85 -1.10 5.38
CA CYS A 94 13.55 -1.56 6.72
C CYS A 94 14.71 -1.22 7.67
N SER A 95 14.43 -1.07 8.97
CA SER A 95 15.46 -0.86 9.99
C SER A 95 16.54 -1.94 10.03
N CYS A 96 16.23 -3.16 9.56
CA CYS A 96 17.22 -4.24 9.41
C CYS A 96 18.12 -4.13 8.14
N GLY A 97 17.96 -3.06 7.36
CA GLY A 97 18.68 -2.76 6.12
C GLY A 97 18.13 -3.44 4.87
N SER A 98 17.05 -4.23 4.96
CA SER A 98 16.42 -4.85 3.80
C SER A 98 15.45 -3.88 3.12
N ASN A 99 15.43 -3.85 1.78
CA ASN A 99 14.45 -3.13 0.97
C ASN A 99 13.38 -4.05 0.37
N SER A 100 13.23 -5.27 0.91
CA SER A 100 12.37 -6.31 0.34
C SER A 100 11.18 -6.58 1.26
N PHE A 101 9.96 -6.44 0.72
CA PHE A 101 8.72 -6.49 1.49
C PHE A 101 7.65 -7.32 0.79
N PHE A 102 6.88 -8.09 1.56
CA PHE A 102 5.53 -8.48 1.14
C PHE A 102 4.61 -7.28 1.33
N VAL A 103 3.81 -6.93 0.33
CA VAL A 103 3.05 -5.67 0.30
C VAL A 103 1.57 -5.96 0.15
N CYS A 104 0.76 -5.21 0.90
CA CYS A 104 -0.69 -5.29 0.89
C CYS A 104 -1.27 -3.87 0.86
N MET A 105 -2.21 -3.64 -0.05
CA MET A 105 -3.09 -2.47 -0.02
C MET A 105 -4.38 -2.90 0.69
N CYS A 106 -4.81 -2.18 1.72
CA CYS A 106 -6.12 -2.41 2.31
C CYS A 106 -7.00 -1.18 2.18
N GLU A 107 -8.18 -1.35 1.62
CA GLU A 107 -9.13 -0.29 1.29
C GLU A 107 -10.41 -0.49 2.10
N ARG A 108 -10.99 0.62 2.56
CA ARG A 108 -12.27 0.71 3.24
C ARG A 108 -13.30 1.29 2.28
N TYR A 109 -14.38 0.55 2.08
CA TYR A 109 -15.53 1.02 1.31
C TYR A 109 -16.74 1.14 2.23
N GLU A 110 -17.45 2.27 2.14
CA GLU A 110 -18.61 2.57 2.97
C GLU A 110 -19.67 1.45 2.87
N GLY A 111 -20.18 1.06 4.03
CA GLY A 111 -21.22 0.05 4.18
C GLY A 111 -22.64 0.61 4.10
N ALA A 112 -23.58 -0.09 4.75
CA ALA A 112 -25.00 0.24 4.69
C ALA A 112 -25.40 1.54 5.42
N GLN A 113 -24.55 2.05 6.31
CA GLN A 113 -24.77 3.32 7.02
C GLN A 113 -24.31 4.55 6.20
N GLY A 114 -23.60 4.31 5.10
CA GLY A 114 -23.07 5.33 4.20
C GLY A 114 -23.53 5.14 2.75
N LEU A 115 -22.74 5.67 1.82
CA LEU A 115 -22.92 5.53 0.38
C LEU A 115 -22.32 4.19 -0.06
N GLN A 116 -23.13 3.13 0.09
CA GLN A 116 -22.67 1.75 -0.08
C GLN A 116 -21.76 1.54 -1.31
N GLY A 117 -20.52 1.10 -1.06
CA GLY A 117 -19.50 0.83 -2.08
C GLY A 117 -18.66 2.05 -2.49
N PHE A 118 -18.87 3.21 -1.88
CA PHE A 118 -17.99 4.37 -2.02
C PHE A 118 -16.66 4.11 -1.32
N PHE A 119 -15.55 4.44 -1.98
CA PHE A 119 -14.21 4.37 -1.39
C PHE A 119 -14.07 5.49 -0.35
N ASP A 120 -13.69 5.15 0.87
CA ASP A 120 -13.45 6.12 1.94
C ASP A 120 -11.95 6.35 2.12
N GLU A 121 -11.22 5.34 2.59
CA GLU A 121 -9.77 5.43 2.79
C GLU A 121 -9.06 4.12 2.44
N GLY A 122 -7.73 4.16 2.37
CA GLY A 122 -6.88 2.99 2.19
C GLY A 122 -5.49 3.18 2.76
N VAL A 123 -4.77 2.07 2.88
CA VAL A 123 -3.41 2.03 3.43
C VAL A 123 -2.54 1.02 2.69
N LEU A 124 -1.35 1.46 2.30
CA LEU A 124 -0.31 0.55 1.82
C LEU A 124 0.61 0.18 2.97
N VAL A 125 0.66 -1.12 3.28
CA VAL A 125 1.54 -1.68 4.31
C VAL A 125 2.47 -2.72 3.74
N GLY A 126 3.57 -2.98 4.45
CA GLY A 126 4.52 -4.02 4.10
C GLY A 126 5.07 -4.78 5.29
N LYS A 127 5.39 -6.06 5.05
CA LYS A 127 6.13 -6.93 5.96
C LYS A 127 7.51 -7.20 5.40
N CYS A 128 8.55 -6.84 6.13
CA CYS A 128 9.92 -7.08 5.69
C CYS A 128 10.18 -8.59 5.51
N SER A 129 10.65 -8.99 4.33
CA SER A 129 10.92 -10.39 4.03
C SER A 129 12.09 -10.98 4.82
N LYS A 130 12.93 -10.13 5.42
CA LYS A 130 14.10 -10.53 6.21
C LYS A 130 13.83 -10.64 7.71
N CYS A 131 13.29 -9.59 8.34
CA CYS A 131 13.09 -9.55 9.79
C CYS A 131 11.63 -9.63 10.23
N GLY A 132 10.68 -9.69 9.29
CA GLY A 132 9.25 -9.79 9.59
C GLY A 132 8.59 -8.51 10.09
N SER A 133 9.34 -7.41 10.28
CA SER A 133 8.79 -6.14 10.76
C SER A 133 7.74 -5.59 9.81
N LEU A 134 6.63 -5.13 10.39
CA LEU A 134 5.51 -4.49 9.70
C LEU A 134 5.77 -2.98 9.61
N ARG A 135 5.34 -2.36 8.51
CA ARG A 135 5.50 -0.92 8.27
C ARG A 135 4.34 -0.39 7.44
N THR A 136 3.89 0.81 7.76
CA THR A 136 2.99 1.61 6.93
C THR A 136 3.81 2.49 6.00
N PHE A 137 3.45 2.55 4.71
CA PHE A 137 4.13 3.37 3.72
C PHE A 137 3.37 4.67 3.43
N LEU A 138 2.06 4.59 3.26
CA LEU A 138 1.18 5.71 2.93
C LEU A 138 -0.28 5.34 3.21
N PHE A 139 -1.11 6.37 3.27
CA PHE A 139 -2.56 6.30 3.28
C PHE A 139 -3.13 6.98 2.03
N THR A 140 -4.33 6.58 1.64
CA THR A 140 -5.07 7.11 0.49
C THR A 140 -6.44 7.54 1.00
N ASP A 141 -6.75 8.83 0.96
CA ASP A 141 -8.01 9.45 1.37
C ASP A 141 -8.58 10.23 0.17
#